data_AF-A0A316EJK6-F1
#
_entry.id   AF-A0A316EJK6-F1
#
_cell.length_a   1.000
_cell.length_b   1.000
_cell.length_c   1.000
_cell.angle_alpha   90.00
_cell.angle_beta   90.00
_cell.angle_gamma   90.00
#
_symmetry.space_group_name_H-M   'P 1'
#
loop_
_entity.id
_entity.type
_entity.pdbx_description
1 polymer ?
#
loop_
_entity_poly.entity_id
_entity_poly.type
_entity_poly.pdbx_seq_one_letter_code
_entity_poly.pdbx_strand_id
1 'polypeptide(L)' 'MSRRKGPRSDGPRARRSFTPGQKLELLSGYEQAVTVGEGGAFLRREGLYSSLMSEWRRARDAGLL' A
#
# COMPACT_ATOMS: atom_id res chain seq x y z
N MET A 1 -17.34 -31.84 16.69
CA MET A 1 -15.97 -32.26 16.28
C MET A 1 -15.15 -31.01 15.95
N SER A 2 -14.45 -30.46 16.95
CA SER A 2 -13.60 -29.28 16.79
C SER A 2 -12.31 -29.64 16.06
N ARG A 3 -12.04 -29.01 14.91
CA ARG A 3 -10.68 -28.97 14.35
C ARG A 3 -10.00 -27.70 14.83
N ARG A 4 -9.29 -27.80 15.96
CA ARG A 4 -8.28 -26.81 16.36
C ARG A 4 -7.12 -26.95 15.37
N LYS A 5 -6.89 -25.93 14.54
CA LYS A 5 -5.71 -25.86 13.67
C LYS A 5 -4.54 -25.33 14.51
N GLY A 6 -3.48 -26.12 14.61
CA GLY A 6 -2.32 -25.89 15.48
C GLY A 6 -1.44 -24.70 15.08
N PRO A 7 -0.41 -24.38 15.90
CA PRO A 7 0.32 -23.12 15.86
C PRO A 7 1.46 -23.19 14.83
N ARG A 8 1.15 -23.05 13.54
CA ARG A 8 2.13 -22.79 12.48
C ARG A 8 1.42 -22.08 11.31
N SER A 9 1.43 -20.76 11.30
CA SER A 9 0.97 -19.97 10.13
C SER A 9 1.94 -18.84 9.79
N ASP A 10 3.25 -19.06 9.90
CA ASP A 10 4.24 -18.25 9.18
C ASP A 10 4.45 -18.83 7.76
N GLY A 11 3.35 -18.90 6.99
CA GLY A 11 3.44 -19.05 5.54
C GLY A 11 3.95 -17.74 4.91
N PRO A 12 4.33 -17.71 3.62
CA PRO A 12 4.79 -16.48 2.97
C PRO A 12 3.80 -15.35 3.25
N ARG A 13 4.28 -14.32 3.96
CA ARG A 13 3.49 -13.20 4.47
C ARG A 13 2.58 -12.72 3.35
N ALA A 14 1.26 -12.86 3.53
CA ALA A 14 0.29 -12.51 2.50
C ALA A 14 0.64 -11.13 1.92
N ARG A 15 0.92 -11.07 0.61
CA ARG A 15 1.29 -9.82 -0.06
C ARG A 15 0.18 -8.82 0.22
N ARG A 16 0.51 -7.72 0.91
CA ARG A 16 -0.44 -6.66 1.27
C ARG A 16 -1.12 -6.20 -0.02
N SER A 17 -2.39 -6.56 -0.17
CA SER A 17 -3.19 -6.23 -1.34
C SER A 17 -3.98 -4.98 -1.02
N PHE A 18 -3.84 -3.96 -1.87
CA PHE A 18 -4.56 -2.70 -1.72
C PHE A 18 -5.73 -2.69 -2.69
N THR A 19 -6.92 -2.34 -2.18
CA THR A 19 -8.06 -2.03 -3.04
C THR A 19 -7.80 -0.75 -3.83
N PRO A 20 -8.46 -0.51 -4.97
CA PRO A 20 -8.31 0.73 -5.73
C PRO A 20 -8.51 1.99 -4.87
N GLY A 21 -9.55 2.02 -4.03
CA GLY A 21 -9.81 3.12 -3.09
C GLY A 21 -8.67 3.35 -2.09
N GLN A 22 -8.10 2.28 -1.52
CA GLN A 22 -6.93 2.40 -0.64
C GLN A 22 -5.70 2.94 -1.36
N LYS A 23 -5.49 2.57 -2.63
CA LYS A 23 -4.40 3.11 -3.43
C LYS A 23 -4.58 4.60 -3.68
N LEU A 24 -5.80 5.05 -3.98
CA LEU A 24 -6.11 6.47 -4.18
C LEU A 24 -5.92 7.29 -2.90
N GLU A 25 -6.35 6.76 -1.75
CA GLU A 25 -6.17 7.42 -0.45
C GLU A 25 -4.68 7.57 -0.10
N LEU A 26 -3.91 6.50 -0.24
CA LEU A 26 -2.46 6.52 -0.03
C LEU A 26 -1.73 7.43 -1.01
N LEU A 27 -2.20 7.48 -2.27
CA LEU A 27 -1.63 8.34 -3.29
C LEU A 27 -1.88 9.82 -2.98
N SER A 28 -3.11 10.17 -2.56
CA SER A 28 -3.45 11.53 -2.13
C SER A 28 -2.64 11.95 -0.89
N GLY A 29 -2.53 11.07 0.11
CA GLY A 29 -1.70 11.33 1.29
C GLY A 29 -0.21 11.49 0.95
N TYR A 30 0.30 10.70 0.01
CA TYR A 30 1.66 10.84 -0.49
C TYR A 30 1.87 12.15 -1.26
N GLU A 31 0.96 12.53 -2.16
CA GLU A 31 1.03 13.79 -2.90
C GLU A 31 1.04 15.00 -1.95
N GLN A 32 0.20 14.99 -0.92
CA GLN A 32 0.21 16.02 0.14
C GLN A 32 1.50 16.00 0.97
N ALA A 33 2.02 14.83 1.33
CA ALA A 33 3.29 14.74 2.05
C ALA A 33 4.46 15.25 1.19
N VAL A 34 4.43 15.05 -0.13
CA VAL A 34 5.45 15.56 -1.05
C VAL A 34 5.45 17.09 -1.10
N THR A 35 4.30 17.77 -1.05
CA THR A 35 4.25 19.25 -1.10
C THR A 35 4.93 19.89 0.12
N VAL A 36 4.97 19.21 1.26
CA VAL A 36 5.66 19.67 2.49
C VAL A 36 7.06 19.06 2.66
N GLY A 37 7.56 18.29 1.67
CA GLY A 37 8.87 17.64 1.72
C GLY A 37 8.93 16.38 2.59
N GLU A 38 7.80 15.90 3.10
CA GLU A 38 7.68 14.71 3.96
C GLU A 38 7.32 13.42 3.21
N GLY A 39 7.30 13.42 1.87
CA GLY A 39 6.92 12.23 1.09
C GLY A 39 7.74 10.99 1.45
N GLY A 40 9.04 11.14 1.74
CA GLY A 40 9.88 10.04 2.21
C GLY A 40 9.57 9.55 3.63
N ALA A 41 9.07 10.42 4.51
CA ALA A 41 8.61 10.05 5.85
C ALA A 41 7.27 9.31 5.78
N PHE A 42 6.35 9.79 4.94
CA PHE A 42 5.07 9.13 4.64
C PHE A 42 5.29 7.69 4.14
N LEU A 43 6.17 7.50 3.16
CA LEU A 43 6.49 6.16 2.63
C LEU A 43 7.02 5.22 3.70
N ARG A 44 7.90 5.70 4.60
CA ARG A 44 8.43 4.89 5.71
C ARG A 44 7.34 4.52 6.72
N ARG A 45 6.46 5.45 7.06
CA ARG A 45 5.32 5.21 7.99
C ARG A 45 4.36 4.18 7.44
N GLU A 46 4.03 4.26 6.16
CA GLU A 46 3.10 3.34 5.51
C GLU A 46 3.76 2.01 5.07
N GLY A 47 5.09 1.92 5.12
CA GLY A 47 5.87 0.78 4.63
C GLY A 47 5.80 0.62 3.11
N LEU A 48 5.75 1.74 2.38
CA LEU A 48 5.58 1.81 0.94
C LEU A 48 6.87 2.25 0.24
N TYR A 49 6.95 1.95 -1.04
CA TYR A 49 8.10 2.31 -1.88
C TYR A 49 7.68 3.34 -2.94
N SER A 50 8.60 4.23 -3.32
CA SER A 50 8.34 5.29 -4.30
C SER A 50 8.00 4.74 -5.70
N SER A 51 8.52 3.57 -6.08
CA SER A 51 8.13 2.88 -7.32
C SER A 51 6.63 2.59 -7.33
N LEU A 52 6.09 2.10 -6.21
CA LEU A 52 4.68 1.75 -6.07
C LEU A 52 3.78 2.98 -6.28
N MET A 53 4.17 4.14 -5.74
CA MET A 53 3.45 5.41 -5.95
C MET A 53 3.49 5.86 -7.41
N SER A 54 4.59 5.62 -8.10
CA SER A 54 4.73 5.96 -9.52
C SER A 54 3.89 5.04 -10.39
N GLU A 55 3.83 3.74 -10.07
CA GLU A 55 2.93 2.78 -10.72
C GLU A 55 1.46 3.13 -10.48
N TRP A 56 1.09 3.49 -9.26
CA TRP A 56 -0.29 3.86 -8.94
C TRP A 56 -0.73 5.16 -9.61
N ARG A 57 0.17 6.16 -9.75
CA ARG A 57 -0.13 7.35 -10.57
C ARG A 57 -0.46 6.98 -12.01
N ARG A 58 0.37 6.15 -12.64
CA ARG A 58 0.12 5.67 -14.01
C ARG A 58 -1.19 4.88 -14.11
N ALA A 59 -1.49 4.04 -13.12
CA ALA A 59 -2.73 3.28 -13.09
C ALA A 59 -3.97 4.17 -12.90
N ARG A 60 -3.87 5.23 -12.07
CA ARG A 60 -4.91 6.26 -11.93
C ARG A 60 -5.14 6.98 -13.26
N ASP A 61 -4.07 7.45 -13.88
CA ASP A 61 -4.15 8.19 -15.15
C ASP A 61 -4.67 7.32 -16.31
N ALA A 62 -4.49 5.99 -16.22
CA ALA A 62 -5.05 5.00 -17.13
C ALA A 62 -6.50 4.58 -16.81
N GLY A 63 -7.12 5.10 -15.74
CA GLY A 63 -8.48 4.74 -15.31
C GLY A 63 -8.61 3.34 -14.68
N LEU A 64 -7.51 2.77 -14.19
CA LEU A 64 -7.44 1.44 -13.58
C LEU A 64 -7.58 1.47 -12.04
N LEU A 65 -7.69 2.66 -11.44
CA LEU A 65 -7.85 2.88 -10.00
C LEU A 65 -9.13 3.65 -9.68
#